data_AF-A0A1H6J4J9-F1
#
_entry.id   AF-A0A1H6J4J9-F1
#
_cell.length_a   1.000
_cell.length_b   1.000
_cell.length_c   1.000
_cell.angle_alpha   90.00
_cell.angle_beta   90.00
_cell.angle_gamma   90.00
#
_symmetry.space_group_name_H-M   'P 1'
#
loop_
_entity.id
_entity.type
_entity.pdbx_description
1 polymer ?
#
loop_
_entity_poly.entity_id
_entity_poly.type
_entity_poly.pdbx_seq_one_letter_code
_entity_poly.pdbx_strand_id
1 'polypeptide(L)'
;MNTEVLRSVKGGYDKNAVIDKLENYGILMNMAEAPDADAAKIRAELDKLRQTQLPCVKGGFFGKIGFSAEDTDKYFSQLEEKIMSALEGK
;
A
#
# COMPACT_ATOMS: atom_id res chain seq x y z
N MET A 1 18.79 14.08 6.18
CA MET A 1 17.34 14.16 5.90
C MET A 1 16.82 12.74 5.92
N ASN A 2 15.99 12.35 6.90
CA ASN A 2 15.37 11.03 6.90
C ASN A 2 14.29 11.02 5.82
N THR A 3 14.61 10.45 4.67
CA THR A 3 13.70 10.22 3.54
C THR A 3 12.88 8.94 3.76
N GLU A 4 12.41 8.70 4.98
CA GLU A 4 11.42 7.63 5.20
C GLU A 4 10.08 8.18 4.69
N VAL A 5 9.64 7.71 3.51
CA VAL A 5 8.33 8.05 2.91
C VAL A 5 7.19 7.72 3.88
N LEU A 6 7.37 6.67 4.69
CA LEU A 6 6.46 6.29 5.77
C LEU A 6 7.15 6.51 7.11
N ARG A 7 6.56 7.37 7.94
CA ARG A 7 7.08 7.66 9.28
C ARG A 7 7.01 6.44 10.19
N SER A 8 8.14 6.09 10.78
CA SER A 8 8.22 5.07 11.85
C SER A 8 7.61 5.58 13.16
N VAL A 9 6.71 4.80 13.77
CA VAL A 9 6.08 5.13 15.07
C VAL A 9 6.12 3.93 16.03
N LYS A 10 5.95 4.20 17.32
CA LYS A 10 5.81 3.14 18.32
C LYS A 10 4.42 2.53 18.20
N GLY A 11 4.33 1.23 17.95
CA GLY A 11 3.10 0.62 17.45
C GLY A 11 2.90 0.87 15.95
N GLY A 12 1.66 0.83 15.47
CA GLY A 12 1.34 1.02 14.05
C GLY A 12 1.35 -0.29 13.25
N TYR A 13 1.36 -0.20 11.92
CA TYR A 13 1.38 -1.38 11.07
C TYR A 13 2.74 -2.07 11.08
N ASP A 14 2.72 -3.40 11.06
CA ASP A 14 3.93 -4.19 10.92
C ASP A 14 4.65 -3.82 9.61
N LYS A 15 5.95 -3.52 9.71
CA LYS A 15 6.71 -3.02 8.57
C LYS A 15 6.81 -4.02 7.43
N ASN A 16 6.95 -5.30 7.74
CA ASN A 16 7.06 -6.34 6.71
C ASN A 16 5.72 -6.49 5.98
N ALA A 17 4.62 -6.53 6.73
CA ALA A 17 3.29 -6.60 6.12
C ALA A 17 2.98 -5.38 5.23
N VAL A 18 3.43 -4.18 5.62
CA VAL A 18 3.31 -2.98 4.77
C VAL A 18 4.13 -3.12 3.49
N ILE A 19 5.37 -3.59 3.60
CA ILE A 19 6.26 -3.81 2.44
C ILE A 19 5.64 -4.84 1.49
N ASP A 20 5.18 -5.99 1.99
CA ASP A 20 4.53 -7.02 1.19
C ASP A 20 3.29 -6.46 0.46
N LYS A 21 2.49 -5.64 1.14
CA LYS A 21 1.33 -4.98 0.51
C LYS A 21 1.76 -3.96 -0.55
N LEU A 22 2.85 -3.22 -0.32
CA LEU A 22 3.42 -2.27 -1.30
C LEU A 22 3.96 -2.98 -2.55
N GLU A 23 4.61 -4.13 -2.40
CA GLU A 23 5.05 -4.93 -3.54
C GLU A 23 3.86 -5.33 -4.43
N ASN A 24 2.75 -5.75 -3.81
CA ASN A 24 1.52 -6.06 -4.55
C ASN A 24 0.93 -4.84 -5.27
N TYR A 25 0.91 -3.66 -4.64
CA TYR A 25 0.51 -2.43 -5.34
C TYR A 25 1.45 -2.11 -6.52
N GLY A 26 2.76 -2.32 -6.36
CA GLY A 26 3.73 -2.14 -7.44
C GLY A 26 3.49 -3.07 -8.63
N ILE A 27 3.14 -4.34 -8.36
CA ILE A 27 2.76 -5.30 -9.40
C ILE A 27 1.51 -4.82 -10.14
N LEU A 28 0.46 -4.41 -9.41
CA LEU A 28 -0.78 -3.91 -10.02
C LEU A 28 -0.56 -2.64 -10.85
N MET A 29 0.32 -1.74 -10.41
CA MET A 29 0.66 -0.54 -11.18
C MET A 29 1.38 -0.88 -12.49
N ASN A 30 2.36 -1.79 -12.46
CA ASN A 30 3.01 -2.28 -13.68
C ASN A 30 2.01 -2.94 -14.64
N MET A 31 1.07 -3.72 -14.11
CA MET A 31 -0.01 -4.31 -14.91
C MET A 31 -0.94 -3.24 -15.49
N ALA A 32 -1.27 -2.20 -14.72
CA ALA A 32 -2.12 -1.09 -15.18
C ALA A 32 -1.45 -0.27 -16.27
N GLU A 33 -0.13 -0.17 -16.30
CA GLU A 33 0.63 0.54 -17.33
C GLU A 33 0.81 -0.28 -18.62
N ALA A 34 0.72 -1.61 -18.59
CA ALA A 34 0.90 -2.50 -19.75
C ALA A 34 -0.11 -2.24 -20.90
N PRO A 35 0.29 -2.17 -22.19
CA PRO A 35 -0.60 -1.79 -23.30
C PRO A 35 -1.89 -2.61 -23.44
N ASP A 36 -1.86 -3.88 -23.01
CA ASP A 36 -2.94 -4.86 -23.05
C ASP A 36 -3.62 -5.09 -21.68
N ALA A 37 -3.48 -4.12 -20.77
CA ALA A 37 -4.06 -4.16 -19.44
C ALA A 37 -5.58 -4.44 -19.44
N ASP A 38 -5.98 -5.55 -18.80
CA ASP A 38 -7.39 -5.81 -18.50
C ASP A 38 -7.82 -5.01 -17.27
N ALA A 39 -8.43 -3.85 -17.52
CA ALA A 39 -8.87 -2.94 -16.47
C ALA A 39 -9.88 -3.58 -15.49
N ALA A 40 -10.73 -4.50 -15.94
CA ALA A 40 -11.70 -5.16 -15.07
C ALA A 40 -11.00 -6.10 -14.08
N LYS A 41 -10.03 -6.89 -14.58
CA LYS A 41 -9.22 -7.77 -13.74
C LYS A 41 -8.38 -6.97 -12.74
N ILE A 42 -7.74 -5.88 -13.17
CA ILE A 42 -6.89 -5.07 -12.30
C ILE A 42 -7.72 -4.38 -11.21
N ARG A 43 -8.91 -3.85 -11.54
CA ARG A 43 -9.83 -3.30 -10.53
C ARG A 43 -10.26 -4.34 -9.50
N ALA A 44 -10.56 -5.56 -9.93
CA ALA A 44 -10.94 -6.64 -9.01
C ALA A 44 -9.79 -7.03 -8.06
N GLU A 45 -8.55 -7.10 -8.55
CA GLU A 45 -7.38 -7.35 -7.69
C GLU A 45 -7.06 -6.17 -6.78
N LEU A 46 -7.26 -4.93 -7.25
CA LEU A 46 -7.10 -3.72 -6.44
C LEU A 46 -8.09 -3.71 -5.26
N ASP A 47 -9.35 -4.06 -5.49
CA ASP A 47 -10.37 -4.15 -4.43
C ASP A 47 -10.03 -5.24 -3.40
N LYS A 48 -9.52 -6.40 -3.85
CA LYS A 48 -9.03 -7.45 -2.92
C LYS A 48 -7.87 -6.93 -2.08
N LEU A 49 -6.90 -6.27 -2.70
CA LEU A 49 -5.72 -5.75 -2.01
C LEU A 49 -6.10 -4.67 -1.00
N ARG A 50 -7.04 -3.78 -1.35
CA ARG A 50 -7.60 -2.78 -0.44
C ARG A 50 -8.18 -3.42 0.82
N GLN A 51 -8.93 -4.52 0.66
CA GLN A 51 -9.56 -5.24 1.78
C GLN A 51 -8.58 -6.04 2.64
N THR A 52 -7.34 -6.26 2.19
CA THR A 52 -6.30 -6.94 2.98
C THR A 52 -5.96 -6.13 4.23
N GLN A 53 -6.28 -6.69 5.40
CA GLN A 53 -5.96 -6.09 6.69
C GLN A 53 -4.47 -6.21 7.00
N LEU A 54 -3.89 -5.11 7.49
CA LEU A 54 -2.51 -5.10 7.96
C LEU A 54 -2.45 -5.37 9.47
N PRO A 55 -1.59 -6.30 9.92
CA PRO A 55 -1.41 -6.53 11.34
C PRO A 55 -0.74 -5.31 11.99
N CYS A 56 -1.23 -4.93 13.17
CA CYS A 56 -0.63 -3.87 13.97
C CYS A 56 0.33 -4.45 15.01
N VAL A 57 1.50 -3.81 15.18
CA VAL A 57 2.43 -4.12 16.25
C VAL A 57 2.05 -3.36 17.54
N LYS A 58 2.31 -3.98 18.70
CA LYS A 58 1.97 -3.39 20.00
C LYS A 58 2.88 -2.20 20.33
N GLY A 59 2.30 -1.09 20.80
CA GLY A 59 2.99 0.16 21.15
C GLY A 59 3.39 0.35 22.62
N GLY A 60 3.41 -0.69 23.46
CA GLY A 60 3.71 -0.59 24.90
C GLY A 60 5.18 -0.27 25.24
N PHE A 61 5.58 -0.22 26.52
CA PHE A 61 6.95 0.17 26.91
C PHE A 61 8.07 -0.66 26.23
N PHE A 62 7.83 -1.97 26.02
CA PHE A 62 8.65 -2.91 25.23
C PHE A 62 8.06 -3.21 23.83
N GLY A 63 7.24 -2.30 23.32
CA GLY A 63 6.56 -2.42 22.02
C GLY A 63 7.52 -2.31 20.84
N LYS A 64 7.09 -2.82 19.68
CA LYS A 64 7.85 -2.72 18.43
C LYS A 64 7.53 -1.41 17.72
N ILE A 65 8.44 -1.00 16.84
CA ILE A 65 8.27 0.14 15.94
C ILE A 65 7.65 -0.36 14.64
N GLY A 66 6.49 0.18 14.28
CA GLY A 66 5.81 -0.05 13.01
C GLY A 66 5.83 1.21 12.14
N PHE A 67 5.10 1.15 11.02
CA PHE A 67 4.78 2.35 10.25
C PHE A 67 3.51 3.00 10.76
N SER A 68 3.49 4.34 10.72
CA SER A 68 2.32 5.15 11.03
C SER A 68 1.13 4.72 10.17
N ALA A 69 0.01 4.36 10.81
CA ALA A 69 -1.18 3.92 10.10
C ALA A 69 -1.72 5.03 9.18
N GLU A 70 -1.76 6.27 9.66
CA GLU A 70 -2.20 7.44 8.90
C GLU A 70 -1.34 7.66 7.64
N ASP A 71 -0.01 7.67 7.79
CA ASP A 71 0.90 7.90 6.66
C ASP A 71 0.84 6.74 5.66
N THR A 72 0.69 5.52 6.16
CA THR A 72 0.60 4.29 5.35
C THR A 72 -0.71 4.24 4.56
N ASP A 73 -1.85 4.49 5.20
CA ASP A 73 -3.16 4.47 4.55
C ASP A 73 -3.29 5.59 3.51
N LYS A 74 -2.74 6.78 3.83
CA LYS A 74 -2.64 7.88 2.87
C LYS A 74 -1.79 7.50 1.66
N TYR A 75 -0.65 6.85 1.89
CA TYR A 75 0.23 6.44 0.80
C TYR A 75 -0.43 5.36 -0.09
N PHE A 76 -1.12 4.38 0.50
CA PHE A 76 -1.91 3.42 -0.28
C PHE A 76 -3.01 4.09 -1.09
N SER A 77 -3.73 5.05 -0.51
CA SER A 77 -4.76 5.81 -1.24
C SER A 77 -4.17 6.52 -2.47
N GLN A 78 -2.99 7.13 -2.33
CA GLN A 78 -2.29 7.76 -3.46
C GLN A 78 -1.84 6.75 -4.53
N LEU A 79 -1.45 5.54 -4.15
CA LEU A 79 -1.12 4.48 -5.11
C LEU A 79 -2.38 4.00 -5.85
N GLU A 80 -3.49 3.83 -5.15
CA GLU A 80 -4.78 3.47 -5.74
C GLU A 80 -5.24 4.52 -6.76
N GLU A 81 -5.14 5.81 -6.44
CA GLU A 81 -5.46 6.91 -7.36
C GLU A 81 -4.61 6.85 -8.63
N LYS A 82 -3.30 6.55 -8.50
CA LYS A 82 -2.38 6.42 -9.66
C LYS A 82 -2.74 5.23 -10.53
N ILE A 83 -3.02 4.07 -9.92
CA ILE A 83 -3.44 2.87 -10.65
C ILE A 83 -4.74 3.15 -11.40
N MET A 84 -5.73 3.77 -10.74
CA MET A 84 -7.00 4.12 -11.38
C MET A 84 -6.82 5.11 -12.54
N SER A 85 -5.99 6.15 -12.35
CA SER A 85 -5.65 7.11 -13.40
C SER A 85 -4.99 6.43 -14.62
N ALA A 86 -4.08 5.48 -14.37
CA ALA A 86 -3.42 4.72 -15.42
C ALA A 86 -4.39 3.81 -16.21
N LEU A 87 -5.46 3.32 -15.56
CA LEU A 87 -6.52 2.54 -16.21
C LEU A 87 -7.52 3.41 -16.98
N GLU A 88 -7.79 4.64 -16.53
CA GLU A 88 -8.70 5.59 -17.20
C GLU A 88 -8.09 6.26 -18.44
N GLY A 89 -6.77 6.36 -18.49
CA GLY A 89 -6.04 6.90 -19.65
C GLY A 89 -5.94 5.95 -20.86
N LYS A 90 -6.68 4.84 -20.86
CA LYS A 90 -6.70 3.80 -21.89
C LYS A 90 -8.09 3.64 -22.48
#